data_AF-A0A7V0KIN1-F1
#
_entry.id   AF-A0A7V0KIN1-F1
#
_cell.length_a   1.000
_cell.length_b   1.000
_cell.length_c   1.000
_cell.angle_alpha   90.00
_cell.angle_beta   90.00
_cell.angle_gamma   90.00
#
_symmetry.space_group_name_H-M   'P 1'
#
loop_
_entity.id
_entity.type
_entity.pdbx_description
1 polymer ?
#
loop_
_entity_poly.entity_id
_entity_poly.type
_entity_poly.pdbx_seq_one_letter_code
_entity_poly.pdbx_strand_id
1 'polypeptide(L)'
;MELKGTKTEKNLLTAFAGESQARNRYTYFASQAKKDGFVQIQAIFEETANQEKEHAKRLFKFLNGGEVKIEATFPAGVIGTTAENLRAAAEGE
;
A
#
# COMPACT_ATOMS: atom_id res chain seq x y z
N MET A 1 2.59 -6.79 -26.69
CA MET A 1 3.07 -5.40 -26.62
C MET A 1 4.12 -5.37 -25.52
N GLU A 2 5.34 -4.91 -25.79
CA GLU A 2 6.38 -4.78 -24.75
C GLU A 2 6.10 -3.56 -23.88
N LEU A 3 6.21 -3.72 -22.56
CA LEU A 3 6.03 -2.62 -21.59
C LEU A 3 7.30 -1.80 -21.38
N LYS A 4 8.47 -2.37 -21.73
CA LYS A 4 9.77 -1.77 -21.46
C LYS A 4 9.92 -0.37 -22.05
N GLY A 5 10.34 0.58 -21.22
CA GLY A 5 10.53 1.99 -21.59
C GLY A 5 9.25 2.80 -21.72
N THR A 6 8.07 2.19 -21.53
CA THR A 6 6.79 2.89 -21.66
C THR A 6 6.44 3.66 -20.38
N LYS A 7 5.52 4.63 -20.51
CA LYS A 7 4.89 5.28 -19.35
C LYS A 7 4.13 4.27 -18.48
N THR A 8 3.53 3.25 -19.11
CA THR A 8 2.78 2.21 -18.40
C THR A 8 3.68 1.38 -17.48
N GLU A 9 4.89 1.03 -17.90
CA GLU A 9 5.85 0.33 -17.03
C GLU A 9 6.19 1.15 -15.78
N LYS A 10 6.46 2.45 -15.95
CA LYS A 10 6.71 3.35 -14.81
C LYS A 10 5.50 3.47 -13.89
N ASN A 11 4.30 3.57 -14.45
CA ASN A 11 3.07 3.65 -13.69
C ASN A 11 2.82 2.36 -12.90
N LEU A 12 3.02 1.19 -13.52
CA LEU A 12 2.88 -0.11 -12.86
C LEU A 12 3.86 -0.25 -11.69
N LEU A 13 5.12 0.14 -11.88
CA LEU A 13 6.11 0.09 -10.79
C LEU A 13 5.81 1.12 -9.69
N THR A 14 5.31 2.30 -10.04
CA THR A 14 4.90 3.33 -9.07
C THR A 14 3.72 2.85 -8.23
N ALA A 15 2.71 2.27 -8.86
CA ALA A 15 1.57 1.67 -8.17
C ALA A 15 2.03 0.52 -7.27
N PHE A 16 2.85 -0.41 -7.78
CA PHE A 16 3.42 -1.48 -6.97
C PHE A 16 4.16 -0.97 -5.71
N ALA A 17 4.93 0.11 -5.84
CA ALA A 17 5.61 0.74 -4.71
C ALA A 17 4.61 1.37 -3.71
N GLY A 18 3.53 1.98 -4.20
CA GLY A 18 2.42 2.48 -3.38
C GLY A 18 1.73 1.38 -2.58
N GLU A 19 1.25 0.32 -3.25
CA GLU A 19 0.52 -0.78 -2.63
C GLU A 19 1.38 -1.54 -1.61
N SER A 20 2.67 -1.71 -1.92
CA SER A 20 3.62 -2.34 -1.00
C SER A 20 3.79 -1.54 0.29
N GLN A 21 3.79 -0.20 0.19
CA GLN A 21 3.84 0.68 1.37
C GLN A 21 2.49 0.73 2.10
N ALA A 22 1.37 0.76 1.37
CA ALA A 22 0.02 0.75 1.95
C ALA A 22 -0.19 -0.50 2.81
N ARG A 23 0.14 -1.68 2.29
CA ARG A 23 0.14 -2.95 3.05
C ARG A 23 0.86 -2.84 4.39
N ASN A 24 2.06 -2.27 4.39
CA ASN A 24 2.85 -2.12 5.60
C ASN A 24 2.18 -1.16 6.59
N ARG A 25 1.71 0.01 6.12
CA ARG A 25 0.99 0.98 6.96
C ARG A 25 -0.26 0.36 7.58
N TYR A 26 -1.09 -0.34 6.80
CA TYR A 26 -2.29 -1.00 7.31
C TYR A 26 -1.98 -2.08 8.35
N THR A 27 -0.89 -2.83 8.18
CA THR A 27 -0.42 -3.78 9.22
C THR A 27 -0.03 -3.05 10.52
N TYR A 28 0.58 -1.87 10.43
CA TYR A 28 0.93 -1.07 11.60
C TYR A 28 -0.31 -0.45 12.26
N PHE A 29 -1.25 0.03 11.45
CA PHE A 29 -2.52 0.59 11.91
C PHE A 29 -3.40 -0.46 12.58
N ALA A 30 -3.40 -1.71 12.09
CA ALA A 30 -4.03 -2.84 12.76
C ALA A 30 -3.47 -3.03 14.18
N SER A 31 -2.13 -3.02 14.29
CA SER A 31 -1.46 -3.16 15.60
C SER A 31 -1.85 -2.03 16.55
N GLN A 32 -2.04 -0.81 16.04
CA GLN A 32 -2.52 0.31 16.85
C GLN A 32 -4.00 0.19 17.21
N ALA A 33 -4.87 -0.24 16.29
CA ALA A 33 -6.28 -0.51 16.55
C ALA A 33 -6.47 -1.53 17.67
N LYS A 34 -5.62 -2.56 17.72
CA LYS A 34 -5.59 -3.51 18.83
C LYS A 34 -5.25 -2.84 20.17
N LYS A 35 -4.24 -1.96 20.20
CA LYS A 35 -3.83 -1.23 21.42
C LYS A 35 -4.93 -0.31 21.92
N ASP A 36 -5.68 0.31 21.01
CA ASP A 36 -6.80 1.19 21.33
C ASP A 36 -8.09 0.41 21.71
N GLY A 37 -8.08 -0.93 21.63
CA GLY A 37 -9.19 -1.79 22.02
C GLY A 37 -10.19 -2.13 20.89
N PHE A 38 -9.90 -1.74 19.66
CA PHE A 38 -10.78 -1.92 18.51
C PHE A 38 -10.45 -3.19 17.70
N VAL A 39 -10.78 -4.35 18.25
CA VAL A 39 -10.46 -5.66 17.63
C VAL A 39 -11.08 -5.83 16.24
N GLN A 40 -12.30 -5.35 16.02
CA GLN A 40 -12.93 -5.41 14.68
C GLN A 40 -12.17 -4.54 13.68
N ILE A 41 -11.74 -3.34 14.06
CA ILE A 41 -10.98 -2.44 13.19
C ILE A 41 -9.58 -3.00 12.91
N GLN A 42 -8.95 -3.65 13.89
CA GLN A 42 -7.71 -4.40 13.66
C GLN A 42 -7.91 -5.43 12.54
N ALA A 43 -8.95 -6.25 12.62
CA ALA A 43 -9.21 -7.30 11.63
C ALA A 43 -9.44 -6.71 10.22
N ILE A 44 -10.15 -5.59 10.12
CA ILE A 44 -10.34 -4.89 8.85
C ILE A 44 -9.01 -4.37 8.30
N PHE A 45 -8.17 -3.71 9.11
CA PHE A 45 -6.85 -3.27 8.64
C PHE A 45 -5.96 -4.44 8.19
N GLU A 46 -6.00 -5.58 8.87
CA GLU A 46 -5.28 -6.80 8.46
C GLU A 46 -5.81 -7.38 7.15
N GLU A 47 -7.13 -7.38 6.95
CA GLU A 47 -7.77 -7.79 5.71
C GLU A 47 -7.38 -6.86 4.55
N THR A 48 -7.49 -5.55 4.73
CA THR A 48 -7.08 -4.56 3.72
C THR A 48 -5.60 -4.67 3.39
N ALA A 49 -4.72 -4.86 4.38
CA ALA A 49 -3.30 -5.12 4.12
C ALA A 49 -3.08 -6.37 3.24
N ASN A 50 -3.91 -7.40 3.39
CA ASN A 50 -3.87 -8.59 2.55
C ASN A 50 -4.44 -8.37 1.15
N GLN A 51 -5.42 -7.47 0.99
CA GLN A 51 -5.93 -7.06 -0.31
C GLN A 51 -4.86 -6.27 -1.08
N GLU A 52 -4.19 -5.30 -0.43
CA GLU A 52 -3.08 -4.55 -1.07
C GLU A 52 -1.92 -5.43 -1.48
N LYS A 53 -1.65 -6.49 -0.71
CA LYS A 53 -0.69 -7.53 -1.13
C LYS A 53 -1.09 -8.16 -2.46
N GLU A 54 -2.36 -8.49 -2.67
CA GLU A 54 -2.83 -9.11 -3.92
C GLU A 54 -2.90 -8.08 -5.06
N HIS A 55 -3.24 -6.81 -4.79
CA HIS A 55 -3.12 -5.71 -5.75
C HIS A 55 -1.67 -5.56 -6.23
N ALA A 56 -0.73 -5.39 -5.30
CA ALA A 56 0.70 -5.30 -5.60
C ALA A 56 1.20 -6.50 -6.41
N LYS A 57 0.82 -7.71 -6.01
CA LYS A 57 1.19 -8.95 -6.71
C LYS A 57 0.64 -9.00 -8.13
N ARG A 58 -0.59 -8.52 -8.39
CA ARG A 58 -1.16 -8.47 -9.74
C ARG A 58 -0.40 -7.46 -10.61
N LEU A 59 -0.10 -6.28 -10.08
CA LEU A 59 0.67 -5.25 -10.77
C LEU A 59 2.08 -5.76 -11.11
N PHE A 60 2.76 -6.38 -10.14
CA PHE A 60 4.11 -6.90 -10.30
C PHE A 60 4.21 -7.96 -11.41
N LYS A 61 3.18 -8.80 -11.58
CA LYS A 61 3.12 -9.81 -12.65
C LYS A 61 3.09 -9.22 -14.07
N PHE A 62 2.75 -7.94 -14.23
CA PHE A 62 2.81 -7.29 -15.54
C PHE A 62 4.23 -6.84 -15.92
N LEU A 63 5.15 -6.68 -14.96
CA LEU A 63 6.51 -6.21 -15.23
C LEU A 63 7.38 -7.31 -15.84
N ASN A 64 8.25 -6.93 -16.79
CA ASN A 64 9.11 -7.88 -17.53
C ASN A 64 10.56 -7.96 -16.98
N GLY A 65 10.81 -7.42 -15.79
CA GLY A 65 12.12 -7.42 -15.12
C GLY A 65 13.07 -6.29 -15.55
N GLY A 66 14.20 -6.18 -14.86
CA GLY A 66 15.15 -5.06 -14.99
C GLY A 66 14.91 -3.94 -13.98
N GLU A 67 15.66 -2.85 -14.13
CA GLU A 67 15.57 -1.67 -13.26
C GLU A 67 14.85 -0.52 -13.97
N VAL A 68 13.92 0.11 -13.26
CA VAL A 68 13.16 1.26 -13.76
C VAL A 68 13.18 2.34 -12.70
N LYS A 69 13.68 3.53 -13.06
CA LYS A 69 13.62 4.69 -12.18
C LYS A 69 12.20 5.26 -12.17
N ILE A 70 11.62 5.38 -10.97
CA ILE A 70 10.37 6.09 -10.70
C ILE A 70 10.65 7.32 -9.83
N GLU A 71 9.75 8.30 -9.90
CA GLU A 71 9.74 9.48 -9.04
C GLU A 71 8.30 9.66 -8.56
N ALA A 72 8.10 9.51 -7.25
CA ALA A 72 6.79 9.52 -6.62
C ALA A 72 6.90 10.01 -5.17
N THR A 73 5.83 10.60 -4.67
CA THR A 73 5.72 11.03 -3.27
C THR A 73 4.94 9.99 -2.48
N PHE A 74 5.40 9.68 -1.28
CA PHE A 74 4.76 8.72 -0.39
C PHE A 74 4.58 9.30 1.01
N PRO A 75 3.60 8.82 1.79
CA PRO A 75 3.47 9.21 3.19
C PRO A 75 4.73 8.86 4.00
N ALA A 76 5.39 9.88 4.55
CA ALA A 76 6.58 9.74 5.38
C ALA A 76 6.20 9.48 6.86
N GLY A 77 5.43 8.43 7.11
CA GLY A 77 4.72 8.25 8.39
C GLY A 77 3.47 9.13 8.49
N VAL A 78 2.75 9.15 9.62
CA VAL A 78 3.05 8.56 10.95
C VAL A 78 1.99 7.52 11.36
N ILE A 79 2.22 6.83 12.48
CA ILE A 79 1.19 6.02 13.16
C ILE A 79 0.59 6.90 14.26
N GLY A 80 -0.67 7.32 14.09
CA GLY A 80 -1.45 8.07 15.07
C GLY A 80 -2.43 7.19 15.83
N THR A 81 -3.47 7.79 16.41
CA THR A 81 -4.62 7.05 16.97
C THR A 81 -5.36 6.26 15.90
N THR A 82 -6.17 5.26 16.28
CA THR A 82 -6.97 4.50 15.31
C THR A 82 -7.87 5.38 14.45
N ALA A 83 -8.46 6.44 15.02
CA ALA A 83 -9.30 7.36 14.27
C ALA A 83 -8.50 8.18 13.24
N GLU A 84 -7.29 8.64 13.59
CA GLU A 84 -6.40 9.34 12.65
C GLU A 84 -5.90 8.39 11.55
N ASN A 85 -5.55 7.15 11.90
CA ASN A 85 -5.11 6.14 10.95
C ASN A 85 -6.22 5.76 9.96
N LEU A 86 -7.48 5.68 10.41
CA LEU A 86 -8.63 5.45 9.52
C LEU A 86 -8.83 6.60 8.53
N ARG A 87 -8.69 7.85 8.98
CA ARG A 87 -8.75 9.02 8.07
C ARG A 87 -7.60 9.00 7.07
N ALA A 88 -6.37 8.77 7.54
CA ALA A 88 -5.20 8.70 6.68
C ALA A 88 -5.29 7.55 5.66
N ALA A 89 -5.88 6.41 6.03
CA ALA A 89 -6.17 5.33 5.11
C ALA A 89 -7.20 5.76 4.06
N ALA A 90 -8.31 6.38 4.47
CA ALA A 90 -9.36 6.83 3.55
C ALA A 90 -8.92 7.95 2.60
N GLU A 91 -7.96 8.80 2.97
CA GLU A 91 -7.39 9.83 2.11
C GLU A 91 -6.38 9.29 1.08
N GLY A 92 -5.82 8.11 1.37
CA GLY A 92 -4.82 7.46 0.51
C GLY A 92 -5.39 6.52 -0.55
N GLU A 93 -6.69 6.23 -0.48
CA GLU A 93 -7.47 5.38 -1.40
C GLU A 93 -8.35 6.24 -2.33
#